data_AF-A0A3N5VYT9-F1
#
_entry.id   AF-A0A3N5VYT9-F1
#
_cell.length_a   1.000
_cell.length_b   1.000
_cell.length_c   1.000
_cell.angle_alpha   90.00
_cell.angle_beta   90.00
_cell.angle_gamma   90.00
#
_symmetry.space_group_name_H-M   'P 1'
#
loop_
_entity.id
_entity.type
_entity.pdbx_description
1 polymer ?
#
loop_
_entity_poly.entity_id
_entity_poly.type
_entity_poly.pdbx_seq_one_letter_code
_entity_poly.pdbx_strand_id
1 'polypeptide(L)' 'MLNRRKFLKWTGAVAATAVLPQIRSHAGGRAKKPNIIFIFSDDYGIGGVGCYGSDRFKTPNLD' A
#
# COMPACT_ATOMS: atom_id res chain seq x y z
N MET A 1 19.43 -42.43 25.77
CA MET A 1 20.64 -41.58 25.66
C MET A 1 20.61 -40.84 24.33
N LEU A 2 20.76 -39.51 24.34
CA LEU A 2 20.69 -38.68 23.13
C LEU A 2 22.07 -38.69 22.44
N ASN A 3 22.16 -39.16 21.19
CA ASN A 3 23.42 -39.13 20.44
C ASN A 3 23.56 -37.82 19.67
N ARG A 4 24.79 -37.32 19.46
CA ARG A 4 25.10 -36.08 18.71
C ARG A 4 24.36 -35.98 17.37
N ARG A 5 24.22 -37.10 16.66
CA ARG A 5 23.48 -37.18 15.38
C ARG A 5 21.97 -36.97 15.53
N LYS A 6 21.36 -37.44 16.62
CA LYS A 6 19.94 -37.22 16.92
C LYS A 6 19.72 -35.77 17.36
N PHE A 7 20.60 -35.24 18.21
CA PHE A 7 20.55 -33.85 18.64
C PHE A 7 20.61 -32.87 17.46
N LEU A 8 21.58 -33.03 16.55
CA LEU A 8 21.76 -32.15 15.40
C LEU A 8 20.58 -32.18 14.42
N LYS A 9 19.94 -33.35 14.27
CA LYS A 9 18.74 -33.49 13.42
C LYS A 9 17.52 -32.81 14.03
N TRP A 10 17.33 -32.94 15.34
CA TRP A 10 16.20 -32.34 16.04
C TRP A 10 16.33 -30.82 16.16
N THR A 11 17.52 -30.30 16.48
CA THR A 11 17.73 -28.84 16.52
C THR A 11 17.58 -28.20 15.14
N GLY A 12 18.06 -28.84 14.08
CA GLY A 12 17.86 -28.39 12.71
C GLY A 12 16.39 -28.41 12.27
N ALA A 13 15.64 -29.45 12.62
CA ALA A 13 14.22 -29.57 12.29
C ALA A 13 13.36 -28.51 13.01
N VAL A 14 13.62 -28.25 14.30
CA VAL A 14 12.92 -27.22 15.08
C VAL A 14 13.24 -25.81 14.56
N ALA A 15 14.49 -25.54 14.24
CA ALA A 15 14.90 -24.26 13.65
C ALA A 15 14.23 -24.01 12.29
N ALA A 16 14.13 -25.04 11.44
CA ALA A 16 13.46 -24.94 10.14
C ALA A 16 11.96 -24.63 10.29
N THR A 17 11.27 -25.25 11.25
CA THR A 17 9.84 -25.01 11.46
C THR A 17 9.52 -23.64 12.08
N ALA A 18 10.42 -23.08 12.89
CA ALA A 18 10.22 -21.77 13.53
C ALA A 18 10.32 -20.59 12.53
N VAL A 19 10.98 -20.77 11.39
CA VAL A 19 11.17 -19.72 10.37
C VAL A 19 10.08 -19.76 9.27
N LEU A 20 9.39 -20.89 9.09
CA LEU A 20 8.31 -21.03 8.09
C LEU A 20 7.20 -19.96 8.17
N PRO A 21 6.74 -19.50 9.37
CA PRO A 21 5.72 -18.45 9.44
C PRO A 21 6.23 -17.07 9.02
N GLN A 22 7.54 -16.85 9.01
CA GLN A 22 8.17 -15.55 8.71
C GLN A 22 8.41 -15.35 7.21
N ILE A 23 8.39 -16.43 6.41
CA ILE A 23 8.42 -16.35 4.94
C ILE A 23 6.98 -16.21 4.40
N ARG A 24 6.15 -15.39 5.05
CA ARG A 24 4.99 -14.84 4.36
C ARG A 24 5.54 -13.82 3.38
N SER A 25 5.64 -14.24 2.12
CA SER A 25 5.90 -13.36 1.00
C SER A 25 5.07 -12.10 1.17
N HIS A 26 5.76 -10.95 1.24
CA HIS A 26 5.15 -9.65 1.01
C HIS A 26 4.65 -9.61 -0.44
N ALA A 27 3.54 -10.30 -0.71
CA ALA A 27 2.80 -10.23 -1.96
C ALA A 27 1.88 -9.00 -1.99
N GLY A 28 2.18 -7.98 -1.18
CA GLY A 28 1.70 -6.63 -1.44
C GLY A 28 2.51 -6.08 -2.60
N GLY A 29 2.02 -6.27 -3.82
CA GLY A 29 2.63 -5.68 -5.02
C GLY A 29 2.95 -4.21 -4.72
N ARG A 30 4.23 -3.84 -4.83
CA ARG A 30 4.67 -2.46 -4.56
C ARG A 30 3.76 -1.54 -5.36
N ALA A 31 2.92 -0.78 -4.67
CA ALA A 31 2.03 0.16 -5.32
C ALA A 31 2.91 1.02 -6.24
N LYS A 32 2.55 1.06 -7.52
CA LYS A 32 3.29 1.89 -8.49
C LYS A 32 3.29 3.31 -7.94
N LYS A 33 4.43 4.00 -8.02
CA LYS A 33 4.48 5.42 -7.66
C LYS A 33 3.43 6.16 -8.50
N PRO A 34 2.51 6.92 -7.89
CA PRO A 34 1.52 7.65 -8.65
C PRO A 34 2.20 8.76 -9.45
N ASN A 35 1.63 9.10 -10.62
CA ASN A 35 1.94 10.36 -11.28
C ASN A 35 1.16 11.47 -10.57
N ILE A 36 1.77 12.62 -10.35
CA ILE A 36 1.13 13.77 -9.70
C ILE A 36 0.95 14.87 -10.74
N ILE A 37 -0.29 15.30 -10.94
CA ILE A 37 -0.64 16.48 -11.74
C ILE A 37 -1.21 17.50 -10.75
N PHE A 38 -0.53 18.64 -10.61
CA PHE A 38 -0.97 19.75 -9.78
C PHE A 38 -1.58 20.84 -10.66
N ILE A 39 -2.85 21.15 -10.43
CA ILE A 39 -3.59 22.19 -11.15
C ILE A 39 -3.89 23.30 -10.16
N PHE A 40 -3.42 24.51 -10.47
CA PHE A 40 -3.64 25.71 -9.66
C PHE A 40 -4.43 26.73 -10.47
N SER A 41 -5.40 27.37 -9.81
CA SER A 41 -6.13 28.51 -10.35
C SER A 41 -6.09 29.62 -9.32
N ASP A 42 -5.73 30.82 -9.77
CA ASP A 42 -5.77 32.02 -8.95
C ASP A 42 -7.22 32.46 -8.72
N ASP A 43 -7.50 33.05 -7.55
CA ASP A 43 -8.81 33.58 -7.13
C ASP A 43 -10.01 32.64 -7.34
N TYR A 44 -9.79 31.33 -7.34
CA TYR A 44 -10.85 30.36 -7.59
C TYR A 44 -11.67 30.09 -6.32
N GLY A 45 -12.73 30.88 -6.13
CA GLY A 45 -13.63 30.81 -4.98
C GLY A 45 -14.74 29.76 -5.11
N ILE A 46 -15.34 29.40 -3.97
CA ILE A 46 -16.40 28.37 -3.86
C ILE A 46 -17.59 28.63 -4.79
N GLY A 47 -17.99 29.89 -4.99
CA GLY A 47 -19.10 30.26 -5.87
C GLY A 47 -18.86 30.01 -7.37
N GLY A 48 -17.64 29.59 -7.75
CA GLY A 48 -17.24 29.32 -9.13
C GLY A 48 -17.36 27.85 -9.57
N VAL A 49 -17.75 26.93 -8.68
CA VAL A 49 -17.80 25.48 -8.96
C VAL A 49 -19.24 24.98 -9.00
N GLY A 50 -19.60 24.28 -10.07
CA GLY A 50 -20.94 23.73 -10.30
C GLY A 50 -21.39 22.80 -9.18
N CYS A 51 -20.52 21.90 -8.70
CA CYS A 51 -20.83 20.96 -7.63
C CYS A 51 -21.11 21.62 -6.26
N TYR A 52 -20.79 22.91 -6.09
CA TYR A 52 -21.18 23.72 -4.93
C TYR A 52 -22.44 24.57 -5.16
N GLY A 53 -23.17 24.34 -6.25
CA GLY A 53 -24.43 25.03 -6.56
C GLY A 53 -24.25 26.31 -7.35
N SER A 54 -23.10 26.53 -8.00
CA SER A 54 -22.94 27.65 -8.94
C SER A 54 -23.86 27.46 -10.15
N ASP A 55 -24.73 28.44 -10.41
CA ASP A 55 -25.63 28.48 -11.58
C ASP A 55 -25.06 29.32 -12.73
N ARG A 56 -23.93 30.01 -12.50
CA ARG A 56 -23.29 30.95 -13.45
C ARG A 56 -22.18 30.33 -14.28
N PHE A 57 -21.45 29.36 -13.72
CA PHE A 57 -20.26 28.79 -14.34
C PHE A 57 -20.43 27.28 -14.47
N LYS A 58 -20.06 26.74 -15.64
CA LYS A 58 -20.08 25.29 -15.89
C LYS A 58 -18.68 24.73 -15.75
N THR A 59 -18.50 23.72 -14.90
CA THR A 59 -17.21 23.13 -14.58
C THR A 59 -17.18 21.62 -14.86
N PRO A 60 -17.48 21.17 -16.10
CA PRO A 60 -17.79 19.76 -16.41
C PRO A 60 -16.63 18.77 -16.25
N ASN A 61 -15.39 19.26 -16.10
CA ASN A 61 -14.22 18.42 -15.83
C ASN A 61 -13.83 18.40 -14.33
N LEU A 62 -14.53 19.18 -13.51
CA LEU A 62 -14.32 19.31 -12.06
C LEU A 62 -15.54 18.81 -11.26
N ASP A 63 -16.76 18.99 -11.79
CA ASP A 63 -18.01 18.37 -11.31
C ASP A 63 -18.00 16.85 -11.52
#